data_AF-A0A4Q3VN83-F1
#
_entry.id   AF-A0A4Q3VN83-F1
#
_cell.length_a   1.000
_cell.length_b   1.000
_cell.length_c   1.000
_cell.angle_alpha   90.00
_cell.angle_beta   90.00
_cell.angle_gamma   90.00
#
_symmetry.space_group_name_H-M   'P 1'
#
loop_
_entity.id
_entity.type
_entity.pdbx_description
1 polymer ?
#
loop_
_entity_poly.entity_id
_entity_poly.type
_entity_poly.pdbx_seq_one_letter_code
_entity_poly.pdbx_strand_id
1 'polypeptide(L)'
;MIEKFLPDMLRVAISIKLGTITASTILKRLGTASRNNKLYYAFRELGKAVRTIFLLRYINDIELRKSILAATNITALLNGCFLVVRG
;
A
#
# COMPACT_ATOMS: atom_id res chain seq x y z
N MET A 1 -9.78 -15.23 16.28
CA MET A 1 -8.64 -14.37 16.74
C MET A 1 -8.47 -13.08 15.93
N ILE A 2 -8.89 -13.01 14.65
CA ILE A 2 -8.86 -11.77 13.84
C ILE A 2 -10.10 -10.88 14.10
N GLU A 3 -11.27 -11.49 14.37
CA GLU A 3 -12.53 -10.76 14.62
C GLU A 3 -12.44 -9.70 15.74
N LYS A 4 -11.64 -9.96 16.78
CA LYS A 4 -11.44 -9.00 17.87
C LYS A 4 -10.78 -7.69 17.42
N PHE A 5 -10.02 -7.71 16.33
CA PHE A 5 -9.27 -6.54 15.82
C PHE A 5 -9.95 -5.86 14.64
N LEU A 6 -10.97 -6.51 14.05
CA LEU A 6 -11.80 -5.94 13.00
C LEU A 6 -12.39 -4.56 13.38
N PRO A 7 -12.93 -4.33 14.60
CA PRO A 7 -13.42 -3.01 14.98
C PRO A 7 -12.31 -1.94 15.03
N ASP A 8 -11.10 -2.28 15.46
CA ASP A 8 -9.99 -1.33 15.50
C ASP A 8 -9.48 -1.00 14.10
N MET A 9 -9.41 -1.98 13.21
CA MET A 9 -9.09 -1.76 11.79
C MET A 9 -10.14 -0.88 11.12
N LEU A 10 -11.43 -1.12 11.40
CA LEU A 10 -12.52 -0.29 10.88
C LEU A 10 -12.46 1.13 11.43
N ARG A 11 -12.18 1.33 12.72
CA ARG A 11 -12.00 2.66 13.31
C ARG A 11 -10.89 3.43 12.60
N VAL A 12 -9.77 2.78 12.30
CA VAL A 12 -8.67 3.37 11.55
C VAL A 12 -9.10 3.70 10.12
N ALA A 13 -9.79 2.79 9.42
CA ALA A 13 -10.28 3.03 8.07
C ALA A 13 -11.30 4.19 8.00
N ILE A 14 -12.21 4.27 8.97
CA ILE A 14 -13.18 5.35 9.10
C ILE A 14 -12.46 6.68 9.40
N SER A 15 -11.46 6.67 10.28
CA SER A 15 -10.65 7.87 10.58
C SER A 15 -9.90 8.38 9.35
N ILE A 16 -9.38 7.48 8.51
CA ILE A 16 -8.80 7.86 7.21
C ILE A 16 -9.87 8.45 6.30
N LYS A 17 -11.03 7.78 6.20
CA LYS A 17 -12.14 8.22 5.32
C LYS A 17 -12.70 9.59 5.73
N LEU A 18 -12.74 9.87 7.03
CA LEU A 18 -13.17 11.14 7.61
C LEU A 18 -12.06 12.22 7.54
N GLY A 19 -10.85 11.87 7.10
CA GLY A 19 -9.72 12.82 7.01
C GLY A 19 -9.14 13.22 8.37
N THR A 20 -9.57 12.61 9.47
CA THR A 20 -9.05 12.90 10.82
C THR A 20 -7.62 12.39 10.99
N ILE A 21 -7.26 11.31 10.30
CA ILE A 21 -5.90 10.77 10.27
C ILE A 21 -5.49 10.49 8.83
N THR A 22 -4.35 11.01 8.42
CA THR A 22 -3.81 10.71 7.09
C THR A 22 -3.25 9.30 7.02
N ALA A 23 -3.44 8.65 5.87
CA ALA A 23 -2.91 7.30 5.61
C ALA A 23 -1.38 7.24 5.81
N SER A 24 -0.65 8.30 5.45
CA SER A 24 0.79 8.43 5.67
C SER A 24 1.17 8.38 7.16
N THR A 25 0.39 9.01 8.03
CA THR A 25 0.62 9.00 9.49
C THR A 25 0.42 7.61 10.08
N ILE A 26 -0.60 6.88 9.63
CA ILE A 26 -0.84 5.50 10.05
C ILE A 26 0.25 4.57 9.53
N LEU A 27 0.65 4.71 8.26
CA LEU A 27 1.76 3.92 7.70
C LEU A 27 3.07 4.19 8.44
N LYS A 28 3.34 5.45 8.80
CA LYS A 28 4.52 5.83 9.59
C LYS A 28 4.47 5.18 10.97
N ARG A 29 3.31 5.24 11.66
CA ARG A 29 3.09 4.56 12.95
C ARG A 29 3.17 3.05 12.86
N LEU A 30 2.66 2.43 11.80
CA LEU A 30 2.77 0.98 11.58
C LEU A 30 4.21 0.57 11.26
N GLY A 31 4.98 1.44 10.61
CA GLY A 31 6.39 1.21 10.30
C GLY A 31 7.33 1.41 11.50
N THR A 32 7.01 2.34 12.42
CA THR A 32 7.77 2.53 13.68
C THR A 32 7.24 1.71 14.84
N ALA A 33 6.00 1.22 14.79
CA ALA A 33 5.47 0.32 15.80
C ALA A 33 6.23 -1.01 15.77
N SER A 34 6.67 -1.43 16.95
CA SER A 34 7.35 -2.71 17.15
C SER A 34 6.53 -3.88 16.59
N ARG A 35 7.22 -4.91 16.09
CA ARG A 35 6.68 -6.18 15.54
C ARG A 35 5.69 -6.89 16.49
N ASN A 36 5.69 -6.53 17.77
CA ASN A 36 4.75 -7.03 18.79
C ASN A 36 3.36 -6.37 18.76
N ASN A 37 3.13 -5.35 17.92
CA ASN A 37 1.84 -4.70 17.86
C ASN A 37 0.83 -5.55 17.06
N LYS A 38 -0.21 -6.05 17.73
CA LYS A 38 -1.21 -6.96 17.14
C LYS A 38 -2.00 -6.29 16.00
N LEU A 39 -2.14 -4.96 16.03
CA LEU A 39 -2.75 -4.16 14.97
C LEU A 39 -1.92 -4.20 13.68
N TYR A 40 -0.58 -4.19 13.80
CA TYR A 40 0.33 -4.34 12.67
C TYR A 40 0.14 -5.70 11.97
N TYR A 41 -0.02 -6.78 12.73
CA TYR A 41 -0.32 -8.10 12.18
C TYR A 41 -1.63 -8.12 11.40
N ALA A 42 -2.69 -7.48 11.92
CA ALA A 42 -3.98 -7.43 11.26
C ALA A 42 -3.92 -6.68 9.92
N PHE A 43 -3.26 -5.52 9.88
CA PHE A 43 -3.01 -4.79 8.63
C PHE A 43 -2.06 -5.53 7.66
N ARG A 44 -1.09 -6.28 8.18
CA ARG A 44 -0.18 -7.10 7.37
C ARG A 44 -0.92 -8.22 6.65
N GLU A 45 -1.80 -8.95 7.33
CA GLU A 45 -2.62 -9.99 6.71
C GLU A 45 -3.60 -9.41 5.68
N LEU A 46 -4.21 -8.25 5.97
CA LEU A 46 -5.02 -7.53 4.99
C LEU A 46 -4.20 -7.13 3.75
N GLY A 47 -2.98 -6.64 3.94
CA GLY A 47 -2.06 -6.31 2.85
C GLY A 47 -1.71 -7.51 1.97
N LYS A 48 -1.56 -8.71 2.55
CA LYS A 48 -1.37 -9.94 1.78
C LYS A 48 -2.59 -10.28 0.92
N ALA A 49 -3.80 -10.20 1.48
CA ALA A 49 -5.03 -10.45 0.73
C ALA A 49 -5.18 -9.49 -0.45
N VAL A 50 -4.94 -8.19 -0.22
CA VAL A 50 -4.96 -7.16 -1.29
C VAL A 50 -3.92 -7.46 -2.36
N ARG A 51 -2.69 -7.85 -1.98
CA ARG A 51 -1.65 -8.24 -2.94
C ARG A 51 -2.08 -9.44 -3.79
N THR A 52 -2.67 -10.47 -3.20
CA THR A 52 -3.15 -11.65 -3.93
C THR A 52 -4.25 -11.26 -4.93
N ILE A 53 -5.24 -10.48 -4.49
CA ILE A 53 -6.33 -10.00 -5.37
C ILE A 53 -5.75 -9.16 -6.51
N PHE A 54 -4.81 -8.27 -6.21
CA PHE A 54 -4.12 -7.47 -7.22
C PHE A 54 -3.35 -8.34 -8.21
N LEU A 55 -2.64 -9.37 -7.74
CA LEU A 55 -1.89 -10.29 -8.59
C LEU A 55 -2.82 -11.06 -9.53
N LEU A 56 -3.96 -11.54 -9.02
CA LEU A 56 -4.98 -12.21 -9.83
C LEU A 56 -5.54 -11.28 -10.91
N ARG A 57 -5.83 -10.03 -10.57
CA ARG A 57 -6.24 -9.01 -11.55
C ARG A 57 -5.15 -8.72 -12.57
N TYR A 58 -3.89 -8.63 -12.15
CA TYR A 58 -2.74 -8.38 -13.01
C TYR A 58 -2.51 -9.49 -14.05
N ILE A 59 -2.72 -10.75 -13.66
CA ILE A 59 -2.61 -11.89 -14.57
C ILE A 59 -3.79 -11.90 -15.55
N ASN A 60 -5.00 -11.61 -15.09
CA ASN A 60 -6.21 -11.65 -15.93
C ASN A 60 -6.29 -10.46 -16.90
N ASP A 61 -5.86 -9.27 -16.47
CA ASP A 61 -6.07 -8.02 -17.21
C ASP A 61 -4.76 -7.53 -17.89
N ILE A 62 -4.74 -7.59 -19.21
CA ILE A 62 -3.63 -7.14 -20.06
C ILE A 62 -3.50 -5.61 -20.08
N GLU A 63 -4.61 -4.87 -19.96
CA GLU A 63 -4.60 -3.41 -19.95
C GLU A 63 -4.07 -2.87 -18.61
N LEU A 64 -4.39 -3.55 -17.51
CA LEU A 64 -3.74 -3.29 -16.22
C LEU A 64 -2.22 -3.51 -16.31
N ARG A 65 -1.78 -4.56 -17.02
CA ARG A 65 -0.35 -4.81 -17.26
C ARG A 65 0.31 -3.70 -18.06
N LYS A 66 -0.31 -3.27 -19.17
CA LYS A 66 0.19 -2.19 -20.02
C LYS A 66 0.27 -0.86 -19.27
N SER A 67 -0.75 -0.50 -18.50
CA SER A 67 -0.76 0.75 -17.72
C SER A 67 0.36 0.78 -16.67
N ILE A 68 0.60 -0.34 -15.97
CA ILE A 68 1.70 -0.45 -14.99
C ILE A 68 3.06 -0.39 -15.68
N LEU A 69 3.24 -1.08 -16.81
CA LEU A 69 4.48 -1.03 -17.59
C LEU A 69 4.74 0.39 -18.14
N ALA A 70 3.70 1.09 -18.61
CA ALA A 70 3.80 2.47 -19.06
C ALA A 70 4.20 3.42 -17.92
N ALA A 71 3.57 3.31 -16.75
CA ALA A 71 3.93 4.09 -15.57
C ALA A 71 5.37 3.80 -15.09
N THR A 72 5.83 2.55 -15.22
CA THR A 72 7.19 2.14 -14.87
C THR A 72 8.22 2.67 -15.87
N ASN A 73 7.89 2.70 -17.17
CA ASN A 73 8.75 3.27 -18.20
C ASN A 73 8.94 4.78 -17.97
N ILE A 74 7.87 5.51 -17.66
CA ILE A 74 7.95 6.96 -17.36
C ILE A 74 8.85 7.22 -16.15
N THR A 75 8.74 6.43 -15.09
CA THR A 75 9.60 6.60 -13.90
C THR A 75 11.05 6.20 -14.17
N ALA A 76 11.31 5.15 -14.96
CA ALA A 76 12.65 4.80 -15.41
C ALA A 76 13.28 5.89 -16.30
N LEU A 77 12.49 6.48 -17.19
CA LEU A 77 12.91 7.60 -18.04
C LEU A 77 13.22 8.85 -17.20
N LEU A 78 12.39 9.14 -16.19
CA LEU A 78 12.64 10.22 -15.25
C LEU A 78 13.90 9.98 -14.41
N ASN A 79 14.16 8.75 -13.96
CA ASN A 79 15.38 8.41 -13.24
C ASN A 79 16.63 8.56 -14.12
N GLY A 80 16.55 8.17 -15.40
CA GLY A 80 17.62 8.41 -16.38
C GLY A 80 17.82 9.90 -16.68
N CYS A 81 16.74 10.66 -16.83
CA CYS A 81 16.77 12.11 -17.05
C CYS A 81 17.36 12.85 -15.84
N PHE A 82 17.02 12.44 -14.62
CA PHE A 82 17.57 13.05 -13.40
C PHE A 82 19.06 12.81 -13.23
N LEU A 83 19.59 11.68 -13.71
CA LEU A 83 21.03 11.41 -13.75
C LEU A 83 21.77 12.26 -14.79
N VAL A 84 21.14 12.59 -15.92
CA VAL A 84 21.73 13.44 -16.97
C VAL A 84 21.75 14.94 -16.58
N VAL A 85 20.79 15.40 -15.76
CA VAL A 85 20.70 16.81 -15.33
C VAL A 85 21.61 17.12 -14.11
N ARG A 86 22.24 16.10 -13.51
CA ARG A 86 23.21 16.25 -12.41
C ARG A 86 24.66 15.94 -12.79
N GLY A 87 24.95 15.81 -14.08
CA GLY A 87 26.30 15.69 -14.64
C GLY A 87 26.78 17.00 -15.26
#